data_AF-A0AA43KWA5-F1
#
_entry.id   AF-A0AA43KWA5-F1
#
_cell.length_a   1.000
_cell.length_b   1.000
_cell.length_c   1.000
_cell.angle_alpha   90.00
_cell.angle_beta   90.00
_cell.angle_gamma   90.00
#
_symmetry.space_group_name_H-M   'P 1'
#
loop_
_entity.id
_entity.type
_entity.pdbx_description
1 polymer ?
#
loop_
_entity_poly.entity_id
_entity_poly.type
_entity_poly.pdbx_seq_one_letter_code
_entity_poly.pdbx_strand_id
1 'polypeptide(L)'
;MKTFYKIMPLIVLATIFSLGFSSCSDDDDNNGNTDNKKYVPSLITIDPGTAGEQTLTITYDKDYRVASIVCFTPDENETQTDIFEYNTTGNLVKWTQKSSVGNVDDKDPYAITYTYKTDSIIQKDSHDTYGWAVNSANFAEKVVRYYELPEYKDETVFEYDTNKRLVKETNTSVSGTGTNIYYNSYEYDNKTGISTHVNITMWQAVLLNLNDDLYSFLLAKTNNIAKISSEEDGDVDTMTYEYDENGYPTKMTAKDADETTIWKFEYTEVK
;
A
#
# COMPACT_ATOMS: atom_id res chain seq x y z
N MET A 1 -33.10 60.04 9.92
CA MET A 1 -32.33 60.47 11.10
C MET A 1 -30.94 59.85 10.97
N LYS A 2 -29.91 60.70 10.84
CA LYS A 2 -28.45 60.45 10.84
C LYS A 2 -27.87 59.35 9.93
N THR A 3 -27.33 59.83 8.81
CA THR A 3 -26.23 59.28 8.00
C THR A 3 -24.95 59.12 8.85
N PHE A 4 -24.20 58.03 8.67
CA PHE A 4 -22.80 57.94 9.08
C PHE A 4 -21.91 57.71 7.86
N TYR A 5 -20.96 58.63 7.70
CA TYR A 5 -19.86 58.63 6.73
C TYR A 5 -18.65 57.86 7.30
N LYS A 6 -17.87 57.24 6.38
CA LYS A 6 -16.40 57.05 6.30
C LYS A 6 -15.67 56.57 7.59
N ILE A 7 -14.60 55.77 7.52
CA ILE A 7 -13.27 56.12 7.00
C ILE A 7 -12.47 54.80 6.96
N MET A 8 -11.84 54.50 5.82
CA MET A 8 -10.64 53.65 5.74
C MET A 8 -9.41 54.55 5.94
N PRO A 9 -8.39 54.09 6.68
CA PRO A 9 -7.00 54.18 6.20
C PRO A 9 -6.26 52.84 6.43
N LEU A 10 -5.52 52.31 5.45
CA LEU A 10 -4.17 52.68 5.02
C LEU A 10 -3.06 52.05 5.89
N ILE A 11 -2.45 51.00 5.32
CA ILE A 11 -1.00 50.66 5.25
C ILE A 11 -0.17 50.70 6.54
N VAL A 12 0.40 49.55 6.91
CA VAL A 12 1.81 49.46 7.34
C VAL A 12 2.51 48.28 6.65
N LEU A 13 3.52 48.66 5.87
CA LEU A 13 4.57 47.88 5.26
C LEU A 13 5.69 47.65 6.30
N ALA A 14 6.17 46.42 6.48
CA ALA A 14 7.49 46.18 7.11
C ALA A 14 8.07 44.81 6.72
N THR A 15 8.87 44.86 5.65
CA THR A 15 10.11 44.14 5.34
C THR A 15 10.73 43.13 6.33
N ILE A 16 11.06 41.95 5.76
CA ILE A 16 12.39 41.30 5.64
C ILE A 16 13.24 41.15 6.92
N PHE A 17 13.43 39.90 7.34
CA PHE A 17 14.66 39.44 7.99
C PHE A 17 15.15 38.16 7.32
N SER A 18 16.14 38.32 6.46
CA SER A 18 16.95 37.27 5.87
C SER A 18 18.13 36.97 6.79
N LEU A 19 18.25 35.73 7.28
CA LEU A 19 19.51 35.17 7.75
C LEU A 19 19.69 33.81 7.08
N GLY A 20 20.66 33.77 6.16
CA GLY A 20 21.12 32.56 5.51
C GLY A 20 22.01 31.75 6.42
N PHE A 21 21.91 30.43 6.28
CA PHE A 21 23.02 29.52 6.49
C PHE A 21 23.35 28.92 5.13
N SER A 22 24.51 29.28 4.58
CA SER A 22 25.15 28.51 3.51
C SER A 22 25.87 27.33 4.18
N SER A 23 25.37 26.12 3.98
CA SER A 23 26.19 24.92 4.16
C SER A 23 26.82 24.59 2.81
N CYS A 24 28.12 24.82 2.71
CA CYS A 24 28.95 24.18 1.71
C CYS A 24 29.10 22.70 2.09
N SER A 25 28.70 21.81 1.20
CA SER A 25 29.18 20.43 1.08
C SER A 25 29.37 20.27 -0.42
N ASP A 26 30.48 20.76 -0.95
CA ASP A 26 31.73 20.02 -1.12
C ASP A 26 31.50 18.80 -2.02
N ASP A 27 31.92 19.03 -3.25
CA ASP A 27 32.09 18.13 -4.39
C ASP A 27 32.37 16.68 -4.00
N ASP A 28 31.47 15.79 -4.41
CA ASP A 28 31.86 14.47 -4.92
C ASP A 28 31.24 14.32 -6.30
N ASP A 29 32.01 14.77 -7.30
CA ASP A 29 31.87 14.35 -8.69
C ASP A 29 31.98 12.82 -8.76
N ASN A 30 30.86 12.13 -8.91
CA ASN A 30 30.86 10.81 -9.52
C ASN A 30 30.00 10.81 -10.78
N ASN A 31 30.71 11.11 -11.87
CA ASN A 31 30.39 10.79 -13.24
C ASN A 31 30.04 9.31 -13.40
N GLY A 32 28.76 8.98 -13.22
CA GLY A 32 28.16 7.72 -13.62
C GLY A 32 27.02 8.03 -14.57
N ASN A 33 27.22 7.76 -15.86
CA ASN A 33 26.14 7.60 -16.81
C ASN A 33 25.27 6.43 -16.35
N THR A 34 24.35 6.67 -15.42
CA THR A 34 23.34 5.69 -15.05
C THR A 34 22.30 5.74 -16.15
N ASP A 35 22.38 4.78 -17.09
CA ASP A 35 21.17 4.31 -17.75
C ASP A 35 20.13 4.16 -16.63
N ASN A 36 19.08 4.98 -16.64
CA ASN A 36 18.02 5.00 -15.62
C ASN A 36 17.15 3.74 -15.76
N LYS A 37 17.78 2.58 -15.65
CA LYS A 37 17.16 1.28 -15.65
C LYS A 37 16.30 1.20 -14.40
N LYS A 38 15.01 0.98 -14.60
CA LYS A 38 14.07 0.73 -13.50
C LYS A 38 13.87 -0.76 -13.38
N TYR A 39 13.95 -1.26 -12.16
CA TYR A 39 13.75 -2.67 -11.86
C TYR A 39 12.49 -2.84 -11.01
N VAL A 40 11.70 -3.86 -11.29
CA VAL A 40 10.51 -4.20 -10.48
C VAL A 40 10.60 -5.66 -10.03
N PRO A 41 10.07 -6.01 -8.84
CA PRO A 41 9.96 -7.39 -8.42
C PRO A 41 9.14 -8.19 -9.43
N SER A 42 9.63 -9.34 -9.87
CA SER A 42 9.00 -10.12 -10.94
C SER A 42 8.71 -11.56 -10.53
N LEU A 43 9.55 -12.11 -9.65
CA LEU A 43 9.35 -13.39 -9.01
C LEU A 43 9.55 -13.21 -7.51
N ILE A 44 8.63 -13.76 -6.72
CA ILE A 44 8.75 -13.82 -5.27
C ILE A 44 8.57 -15.27 -4.86
N THR A 45 9.56 -15.80 -4.17
CA THR A 45 9.51 -17.15 -3.59
C THR A 45 9.28 -17.02 -2.10
N ILE A 46 8.21 -17.62 -1.59
CA ILE A 46 7.81 -17.56 -0.18
C ILE A 46 8.00 -18.93 0.44
N ASP A 47 8.81 -19.00 1.49
CA ASP A 47 8.97 -20.18 2.33
C ASP A 47 8.33 -19.88 3.70
N PRO A 48 7.08 -20.32 3.94
CA PRO A 48 6.41 -20.25 5.24
C PRO A 48 6.89 -21.36 6.21
N GLY A 49 7.98 -22.06 5.88
CA GLY A 49 8.58 -23.10 6.72
C GLY A 49 7.88 -24.45 6.67
N THR A 50 6.55 -24.51 6.82
CA THR A 50 5.81 -25.79 6.93
C THR A 50 4.81 -26.06 5.81
N ALA A 51 4.37 -25.05 5.04
CA ALA A 51 3.31 -25.16 4.03
C ALA A 51 3.80 -25.25 2.58
N GLY A 52 5.09 -25.59 2.38
CA GLY A 52 5.69 -25.68 1.05
C GLY A 52 6.01 -24.31 0.45
N GLU A 53 6.98 -24.29 -0.47
CA GLU A 53 7.46 -23.06 -1.10
C GLU A 53 6.42 -22.52 -2.10
N GLN A 54 5.85 -21.33 -1.86
CA GLN A 54 4.96 -20.66 -2.82
C GLN A 54 5.77 -19.78 -3.78
N THR A 55 5.27 -19.62 -5.00
CA THR A 55 5.90 -18.75 -6.01
C THR A 55 4.90 -17.75 -6.57
N LEU A 56 5.21 -16.47 -6.51
CA LEU A 56 4.43 -15.38 -7.09
C LEU A 56 5.15 -14.82 -8.31
N THR A 57 4.49 -14.84 -9.45
CA THR A 57 4.95 -14.15 -10.65
C THR A 57 4.16 -12.87 -10.84
N ILE A 58 4.84 -11.73 -10.94
CA ILE A 58 4.22 -10.41 -11.09
C ILE A 58 4.45 -9.92 -12.52
N THR A 59 3.37 -9.49 -13.17
CA THR A 59 3.44 -8.83 -14.47
C THR A 59 3.01 -7.37 -14.35
N TYR A 60 3.59 -6.53 -15.20
CA TYR A 60 3.35 -5.10 -15.20
C TYR A 60 2.84 -4.64 -16.55
N ASP A 61 1.98 -3.61 -16.53
CA ASP A 61 1.59 -2.93 -17.75
C ASP A 61 2.65 -1.89 -18.18
N LYS A 62 2.38 -1.24 -19.32
CA LYS A 62 3.25 -0.22 -19.92
C LYS A 62 3.48 1.02 -19.03
N ASP A 63 2.65 1.21 -18.00
CA ASP A 63 2.73 2.34 -17.08
C ASP A 63 3.33 1.90 -15.73
N TYR A 64 3.95 0.72 -15.69
CA TYR A 64 4.60 0.10 -14.51
C TYR A 64 3.63 -0.22 -13.37
N ARG A 65 2.33 -0.37 -13.67
CA ARG A 65 1.31 -0.82 -12.71
C ARG A 65 1.25 -2.34 -12.72
N VAL A 66 0.94 -2.94 -11.58
CA VAL A 66 0.76 -4.40 -11.48
C VAL A 66 -0.44 -4.80 -12.34
N ALA A 67 -0.23 -5.59 -13.39
CA ALA A 67 -1.29 -6.06 -14.27
C ALA A 67 -1.84 -7.42 -13.84
N SER A 68 -0.97 -8.30 -13.35
CA SER A 68 -1.38 -9.57 -12.75
C SER A 68 -0.38 -10.08 -11.72
N ILE A 69 -0.88 -10.90 -10.80
CA ILE A 69 -0.07 -11.71 -9.89
C ILE A 69 -0.55 -13.16 -10.05
N VAL A 70 0.39 -14.08 -10.25
CA VAL A 70 0.11 -15.52 -10.32
C VAL A 70 0.82 -16.18 -9.16
N CYS A 71 0.06 -16.68 -8.19
CA CYS A 71 0.57 -17.46 -7.07
C CYS A 71 0.44 -18.95 -7.37
N PHE A 72 1.52 -19.70 -7.22
CA PHE A 72 1.52 -21.16 -7.31
C PHE A 72 1.87 -21.76 -5.95
N THR A 73 1.00 -22.64 -5.45
CA THR A 73 1.16 -23.41 -4.21
C THR A 73 1.39 -24.88 -4.58
N PRO A 74 2.64 -25.39 -4.52
CA PRO A 74 2.97 -26.72 -5.01
C PRO A 74 2.26 -27.86 -4.28
N ASP A 75 2.14 -27.76 -2.95
CA ASP A 75 1.59 -28.83 -2.10
C ASP A 75 0.09 -29.07 -2.38
N GLU A 76 -0.61 -28.02 -2.79
CA GLU A 76 -2.02 -28.05 -3.19
C GLU A 76 -2.19 -28.26 -4.70
N ASN A 77 -1.09 -28.17 -5.45
CA ASN A 77 -1.08 -28.07 -6.91
C ASN A 77 -2.09 -27.00 -7.40
N GLU A 78 -2.11 -25.87 -6.70
CA GLU A 78 -3.03 -24.77 -6.90
C GLU A 78 -2.32 -23.57 -7.52
N THR A 79 -3.02 -22.92 -8.45
CA THR A 79 -2.62 -21.64 -9.04
C THR A 79 -3.74 -20.64 -8.84
N GLN A 80 -3.46 -19.59 -8.08
CA GLN A 80 -4.28 -18.39 -8.01
C GLN A 80 -3.77 -17.35 -9.00
N THR A 81 -4.67 -16.71 -9.72
CA THR A 81 -4.36 -15.62 -10.65
C THR A 81 -5.21 -14.41 -10.34
N ASP A 82 -4.54 -13.33 -9.98
CA ASP A 82 -5.12 -12.02 -9.72
C ASP A 82 -4.84 -11.11 -10.91
N ILE A 83 -5.89 -10.49 -11.43
CA ILE A 83 -5.84 -9.63 -12.61
C ILE A 83 -6.35 -8.25 -12.23
N PHE A 84 -5.59 -7.22 -12.55
CA PHE A 84 -5.88 -5.83 -12.21
C PHE A 84 -6.14 -5.02 -13.48
N GLU A 85 -7.29 -4.39 -13.54
CA GLU A 85 -7.70 -3.56 -14.67
C GLU A 85 -7.76 -2.10 -14.25
N TYR A 86 -7.15 -1.22 -15.05
CA TYR A 86 -7.09 0.21 -14.78
C TYR A 86 -7.82 1.01 -15.85
N ASN A 87 -8.39 2.14 -15.46
CA ASN A 87 -8.92 3.11 -16.41
C ASN A 87 -7.82 3.99 -17.02
N THR A 88 -8.22 4.86 -17.95
CA THR A 88 -7.31 5.79 -18.65
C THR A 88 -6.68 6.84 -17.75
N THR A 89 -7.20 7.07 -16.54
CA THR A 89 -6.65 8.03 -15.57
C THR A 89 -5.68 7.40 -14.59
N GLY A 90 -5.38 6.10 -14.71
CA GLY A 90 -4.46 5.42 -13.80
C GLY A 90 -5.12 4.66 -12.66
N ASN A 91 -6.44 4.74 -12.52
CA ASN A 91 -7.17 4.22 -11.36
C ASN A 91 -7.54 2.74 -11.55
N LEU A 92 -7.37 1.94 -10.49
CA LEU A 92 -7.77 0.53 -10.47
C LEU A 92 -9.31 0.47 -10.50
N VAL A 93 -9.89 -0.12 -11.53
CA VAL A 93 -11.36 -0.21 -11.69
C VAL A 93 -11.91 -1.61 -11.48
N LYS A 94 -11.05 -2.62 -11.58
CA LYS A 94 -11.46 -4.00 -11.35
C LYS A 94 -10.28 -4.87 -10.91
N TRP A 95 -10.54 -5.75 -9.96
CA TRP A 95 -9.68 -6.86 -9.58
C TRP A 95 -10.46 -8.15 -9.82
N THR A 96 -9.82 -9.15 -10.40
CA THR A 96 -10.42 -10.46 -10.65
C THR A 96 -9.46 -11.55 -10.19
N GLN A 97 -9.92 -12.39 -9.27
CA GLN A 97 -9.21 -13.56 -8.80
C GLN A 97 -9.76 -14.82 -9.49
N LYS A 98 -8.86 -15.73 -9.85
CA LYS A 98 -9.16 -17.03 -10.45
C LYS A 98 -8.33 -18.09 -9.75
N SER A 99 -8.94 -19.18 -9.30
CA SER A 99 -8.19 -20.36 -8.85
C SER A 99 -8.25 -21.47 -9.92
N SER A 100 -7.15 -22.21 -10.06
CA SER A 100 -7.09 -23.43 -10.89
C SER A 100 -7.75 -24.63 -10.20
N VAL A 101 -8.02 -24.55 -8.90
CA VAL A 101 -8.62 -25.61 -8.09
C VAL A 101 -9.82 -25.03 -7.37
N GLY A 102 -11.00 -25.29 -7.91
CA GLY A 102 -12.27 -24.94 -7.28
C GLY A 102 -13.24 -26.10 -7.47
N ASN A 103 -14.08 -26.36 -6.48
CA ASN A 103 -15.26 -27.22 -6.66
C ASN A 103 -16.01 -26.76 -7.93
N VAL A 104 -16.67 -27.69 -8.62
CA VAL A 104 -17.28 -27.45 -9.94
C VAL A 104 -18.32 -26.30 -9.94
N ASP A 105 -18.70 -25.82 -8.75
CA ASP A 105 -19.62 -24.71 -8.47
C ASP A 105 -18.94 -23.33 -8.23
N ASP A 106 -17.62 -23.26 -7.99
CA ASP A 106 -16.83 -22.01 -7.80
C ASP A 106 -16.13 -21.54 -9.10
N LYS A 107 -16.72 -21.86 -10.26
CA LYS A 107 -16.13 -21.51 -11.58
C LYS A 107 -16.23 -20.03 -11.93
N ASP A 108 -17.02 -19.27 -11.19
CA ASP A 108 -17.16 -17.84 -11.43
C ASP A 108 -16.01 -17.10 -10.73
N PRO A 109 -15.20 -16.33 -11.48
CA PRO A 109 -14.09 -15.61 -10.88
C PRO A 109 -14.63 -14.61 -9.86
N TYR A 110 -14.06 -14.62 -8.65
CA TYR A 110 -14.32 -13.57 -7.68
C TYR A 110 -13.82 -12.25 -8.26
N ALA A 111 -14.70 -11.27 -8.36
CA ALA A 111 -14.40 -10.01 -9.01
C ALA A 111 -14.86 -8.86 -8.15
N ILE A 112 -13.94 -7.91 -7.94
CA ILE A 112 -14.19 -6.66 -7.26
C ILE A 112 -14.14 -5.54 -8.29
N THR A 113 -15.13 -4.65 -8.28
CA THR A 113 -15.17 -3.43 -9.10
C THR A 113 -15.05 -2.19 -8.22
N TYR A 114 -14.37 -1.18 -8.74
CA TYR A 114 -14.11 0.08 -8.03
C TYR A 114 -14.69 1.26 -8.83
N THR A 115 -15.55 2.04 -8.18
CA THR A 115 -16.15 3.25 -8.75
C THR A 115 -15.68 4.47 -7.98
N TYR A 116 -15.22 5.50 -8.70
CA TYR A 116 -14.68 6.71 -8.10
C TYR A 116 -15.69 7.84 -8.07
N LYS A 117 -15.82 8.47 -6.92
CA LYS A 117 -16.56 9.71 -6.69
C LYS A 117 -15.57 10.79 -6.25
N THR A 118 -16.04 12.03 -6.13
CA THR A 118 -15.22 13.17 -5.69
C THR A 118 -14.52 12.93 -4.36
N ASP A 119 -15.16 12.18 -3.46
CA ASP A 119 -14.75 11.99 -2.06
C ASP A 119 -14.82 10.53 -1.58
N SER A 120 -14.91 9.58 -2.51
CA SER A 120 -15.09 8.18 -2.16
C SER A 120 -14.73 7.22 -3.29
N ILE A 121 -14.40 5.99 -2.90
CA ILE A 121 -14.22 4.83 -3.78
C ILE A 121 -15.25 3.79 -3.35
N ILE A 122 -16.14 3.37 -4.25
CA ILE A 122 -17.11 2.31 -3.97
C ILE A 122 -16.53 1.01 -4.48
N GLN A 123 -16.43 0.03 -3.59
CA GLN A 123 -16.05 -1.34 -3.89
C GLN A 123 -17.32 -2.18 -4.05
N LYS A 124 -17.37 -3.04 -5.04
CA LYS A 124 -18.47 -3.99 -5.19
C LYS A 124 -17.95 -5.33 -5.63
N ASP A 125 -18.29 -6.37 -4.88
CA ASP A 125 -17.99 -7.74 -5.26
C ASP A 125 -19.27 -8.49 -5.68
N SER A 126 -19.17 -9.81 -5.88
CA SER A 126 -20.27 -10.67 -6.31
C SER A 126 -21.34 -10.90 -5.26
N HIS A 127 -21.03 -10.69 -3.98
CA HIS A 127 -21.91 -11.00 -2.86
C HIS A 127 -22.48 -9.73 -2.22
N ASP A 128 -21.70 -8.67 -2.17
CA ASP A 128 -21.98 -7.48 -1.39
C ASP A 128 -21.49 -6.19 -2.08
N THR A 129 -22.04 -5.06 -1.63
CA THR A 129 -21.55 -3.73 -1.99
C THR A 129 -20.97 -3.07 -0.75
N TYR A 130 -19.70 -2.70 -0.81
CA TYR A 130 -18.98 -2.03 0.27
C TYR A 130 -18.51 -0.65 -0.19
N GLY A 131 -18.92 0.40 0.51
CA GLY A 131 -18.42 1.75 0.21
C GLY A 131 -17.14 2.01 0.99
N TRP A 132 -16.12 2.58 0.35
CA TRP A 132 -14.98 3.20 1.04
C TRP A 132 -15.05 4.72 0.90
N ALA A 133 -15.37 5.43 1.97
CA ALA A 133 -15.19 6.88 1.96
C ALA A 133 -13.70 7.19 2.12
N VAL A 134 -13.11 7.80 1.09
CA VAL A 134 -11.69 8.17 1.09
C VAL A 134 -11.61 9.69 1.03
N ASN A 135 -11.02 10.33 2.03
CA ASN A 135 -10.98 11.78 2.11
C ASN A 135 -10.49 12.40 0.77
N SER A 136 -11.39 13.20 0.14
CA SER A 136 -11.24 13.80 -1.20
C SER A 136 -9.98 14.64 -1.37
N ALA A 137 -9.36 15.07 -0.26
CA ALA A 137 -8.21 15.95 -0.32
C ALA A 137 -6.93 15.24 -0.76
N ASN A 138 -6.74 13.94 -0.50
CA ASN A 138 -5.46 13.26 -0.77
C ASN A 138 -5.51 11.73 -0.95
N PHE A 139 -6.69 11.09 -0.93
CA PHE A 139 -6.83 9.62 -0.98
C PHE A 139 -6.05 8.83 0.11
N ALA A 140 -5.37 9.48 1.04
CA ALA A 140 -4.39 8.84 1.91
C ALA A 140 -4.96 8.54 3.30
N GLU A 141 -5.66 9.49 3.93
CA GLU A 141 -5.73 9.54 5.41
C GLU A 141 -6.81 8.68 6.07
N LYS A 142 -7.85 8.27 5.34
CA LYS A 142 -8.98 7.58 5.95
C LYS A 142 -9.74 6.76 4.93
N VAL A 143 -10.11 5.54 5.29
CA VAL A 143 -10.89 4.62 4.48
C VAL A 143 -11.99 4.01 5.37
N VAL A 144 -13.23 4.46 5.20
CA VAL A 144 -14.37 3.95 6.01
C VAL A 144 -15.13 2.91 5.21
N ARG A 145 -15.15 1.65 5.66
CA ARG A 145 -15.98 0.61 5.06
C ARG A 145 -17.41 0.77 5.54
N TYR A 146 -18.31 1.12 4.63
CA TYR A 146 -19.74 1.13 4.89
C TYR A 146 -20.38 -0.12 4.29
N TYR A 147 -21.05 -0.89 5.15
CA TYR A 147 -21.94 -1.98 4.76
C TYR A 147 -23.35 -1.41 4.55
N GLU A 148 -24.10 -1.95 3.60
CA GLU A 148 -25.54 -1.66 3.49
C GLU A 148 -26.36 -2.18 4.69
N LEU A 149 -25.73 -2.94 5.60
CA LEU A 149 -26.30 -3.34 6.90
C LEU A 149 -26.03 -2.24 7.95
N PRO A 150 -27.05 -1.56 8.50
CA PRO A 150 -26.87 -0.42 9.41
C PRO A 150 -26.16 -0.73 10.73
N GLU A 151 -26.06 -2.02 11.08
CA GLU A 151 -25.57 -2.50 12.38
C GLU A 151 -24.06 -2.73 12.41
N TYR A 152 -23.41 -2.71 11.24
CA TYR A 152 -21.98 -2.94 11.09
C TYR A 152 -21.29 -1.72 10.47
N LYS A 153 -20.29 -1.20 11.17
CA LYS A 153 -19.45 -0.11 10.66
C LYS A 153 -17.99 -0.44 10.94
N ASP A 154 -17.24 -0.70 9.89
CA ASP A 154 -15.78 -0.82 9.97
C ASP A 154 -15.14 0.47 9.45
N GLU A 155 -14.23 1.04 10.22
CA GLU A 155 -13.56 2.28 9.89
C GLU A 155 -12.06 2.10 10.04
N THR A 156 -11.33 2.29 8.94
CA THR A 156 -9.88 2.29 8.95
C THR A 156 -9.34 3.71 8.76
N VAL A 157 -8.46 4.14 9.64
CA VAL A 157 -7.78 5.44 9.57
C VAL A 157 -6.29 5.18 9.35
N PHE A 158 -5.72 5.86 8.38
CA PHE A 158 -4.31 5.73 8.02
C PHE A 158 -3.59 7.04 8.29
N GLU A 159 -2.56 7.00 9.11
CA GLU A 159 -1.73 8.16 9.42
C GLU A 159 -0.42 8.06 8.66
N TYR A 160 0.04 9.18 8.12
CA TYR A 160 1.28 9.25 7.34
C TYR A 160 2.24 10.26 7.91
N ASP A 161 3.53 9.98 7.77
CA ASP A 161 4.55 10.97 8.08
C ASP A 161 4.67 12.05 6.99
N THR A 162 5.59 13.00 7.20
CA THR A 162 5.87 14.09 6.26
C THR A 162 6.39 13.59 4.90
N ASN A 163 6.93 12.36 4.85
CA ASN A 163 7.42 11.71 3.65
C ASN A 163 6.36 10.82 2.98
N LYS A 164 5.10 10.88 3.45
CA LYS A 164 3.96 10.11 2.93
C LYS A 164 4.12 8.60 3.10
N ARG A 165 4.83 8.15 4.13
CA ARG A 165 4.91 6.73 4.55
C ARG A 165 3.83 6.45 5.59
N LEU A 166 3.20 5.28 5.52
CA LEU A 166 2.14 4.86 6.45
C LEU A 166 2.77 4.62 7.82
N VAL A 167 2.50 5.43 8.84
CA VAL A 167 3.09 5.24 10.18
C VAL A 167 2.16 4.55 11.16
N LYS A 168 0.86 4.64 10.92
CA LYS A 168 -0.14 4.01 11.77
C LYS A 168 -1.40 3.68 10.98
N GLU A 169 -1.96 2.52 11.28
CA GLU A 169 -3.29 2.10 10.88
C GLU A 169 -4.13 1.93 12.14
N THR A 170 -5.34 2.48 12.13
CA THR A 170 -6.35 2.27 13.18
C THR A 170 -7.56 1.68 12.53
N ASN A 171 -8.00 0.52 12.98
CA ASN A 171 -9.24 -0.07 12.54
C ASN A 171 -10.24 -0.12 13.69
N THR A 172 -11.46 0.31 13.41
CA THR A 172 -12.57 0.36 14.36
C THR A 172 -13.71 -0.44 13.79
N SER A 173 -14.08 -1.54 14.43
CA SER A 173 -15.28 -2.31 14.09
C SER A 173 -16.36 -2.08 15.13
N VAL A 174 -17.52 -1.59 14.69
CA VAL A 174 -18.72 -1.44 15.53
C VAL A 174 -19.73 -2.49 15.12
N SER A 175 -20.18 -3.26 16.11
CA SER A 175 -21.22 -4.28 15.97
C SER A 175 -22.28 -4.13 17.06
N GLY A 176 -23.39 -4.86 16.94
CA GLY A 176 -24.45 -4.88 17.95
C GLY A 176 -23.99 -5.31 19.36
N THR A 177 -22.80 -5.92 19.49
CA THR A 177 -22.21 -6.36 20.75
C THR A 177 -21.15 -5.42 21.33
N GLY A 178 -20.72 -4.38 20.61
CA GLY A 178 -19.72 -3.43 21.09
C GLY A 178 -18.84 -2.82 20.00
N THR A 179 -17.80 -2.11 20.44
CA THR A 179 -16.79 -1.50 19.57
C THR A 179 -15.43 -2.15 19.84
N ASN A 180 -14.82 -2.72 18.81
CA ASN A 180 -13.44 -3.20 18.82
C ASN A 180 -12.57 -2.20 18.08
N ILE A 181 -11.40 -1.88 18.64
CA ILE A 181 -10.44 -0.98 18.01
C ILE A 181 -9.07 -1.63 18.07
N TYR A 182 -8.44 -1.80 16.90
CA TYR A 182 -7.10 -2.35 16.76
C TYR A 182 -6.19 -1.36 16.04
N TYR A 183 -4.90 -1.38 16.38
CA TYR A 183 -3.91 -0.46 15.87
C TYR A 183 -2.66 -1.21 15.43
N ASN A 184 -2.19 -0.90 14.22
CA ASN A 184 -0.86 -1.26 13.76
C ASN A 184 -0.01 -0.01 13.67
N SER A 185 1.22 -0.08 14.19
CA SER A 185 2.24 0.96 14.00
C SER A 185 3.38 0.42 13.15
N TYR A 186 3.92 1.26 12.27
CA TYR A 186 4.93 0.88 11.31
C TYR A 186 6.21 1.70 11.52
N GLU A 187 7.32 0.99 11.66
CA GLU A 187 8.65 1.58 11.61
C GLU A 187 9.34 1.17 10.31
N TYR A 188 10.14 2.08 9.75
CA TYR A 188 10.78 1.88 8.46
C TYR A 188 12.29 1.85 8.61
N ASP A 189 12.95 1.08 7.74
CA ASP A 189 14.36 1.29 7.51
C ASP A 189 14.62 2.54 6.65
N ASN A 190 15.90 2.81 6.39
CA ASN A 190 16.33 3.94 5.55
C ASN A 190 16.81 3.47 4.17
N LYS A 191 16.39 2.29 3.72
CA LYS A 191 16.81 1.69 2.45
C LYS A 191 15.67 1.73 1.42
N THR A 192 16.01 1.43 0.17
CA THR A 192 15.05 1.44 -0.94
C THR A 192 13.98 0.37 -0.72
N GLY A 193 12.71 0.78 -0.79
CA GLY A 193 11.58 -0.13 -0.64
C GLY A 193 11.48 -1.16 -1.78
N ILE A 194 11.04 -2.39 -1.49
CA ILE A 194 10.76 -3.44 -2.48
C ILE A 194 9.90 -2.91 -3.64
N SER A 195 8.94 -2.04 -3.32
CA SER A 195 7.94 -1.54 -4.26
C SER A 195 8.23 -0.13 -4.80
N THR A 196 9.46 0.40 -4.64
CA THR A 196 9.83 1.78 -5.05
C THR A 196 9.57 2.09 -6.52
N HIS A 197 9.66 1.10 -7.40
CA HIS A 197 9.47 1.28 -8.84
C HIS A 197 8.10 0.79 -9.34
N VAL A 198 7.25 0.29 -8.45
CA VAL A 198 5.88 -0.11 -8.77
C VAL A 198 4.99 1.14 -8.78
N ASN A 199 4.29 1.38 -9.89
CA ASN A 199 3.34 2.49 -10.00
C ASN A 199 2.01 2.13 -9.35
N ILE A 200 1.99 2.16 -8.02
CA ILE A 200 0.78 1.94 -7.22
C ILE A 200 0.60 3.10 -6.23
N THR A 201 -0.63 3.58 -6.07
CA THR A 201 -0.93 4.54 -5.01
C THR A 201 -0.94 3.83 -3.66
N MET A 202 -0.69 4.56 -2.57
CA MET A 202 -0.66 3.95 -1.24
C MET A 202 -2.02 3.37 -0.85
N TRP A 203 -3.12 4.05 -1.20
CA TRP A 203 -4.46 3.52 -0.96
C TRP A 203 -4.73 2.22 -1.73
N GLN A 204 -4.18 2.06 -2.93
CA GLN A 204 -4.30 0.80 -3.69
C GLN A 204 -3.55 -0.32 -2.97
N ALA A 205 -2.31 -0.07 -2.53
CA ALA A 205 -1.53 -1.06 -1.78
C ALA A 205 -2.24 -1.49 -0.49
N VAL A 206 -2.79 -0.54 0.26
CA VAL A 206 -3.60 -0.78 1.45
C VAL A 206 -4.86 -1.59 1.14
N LEU A 207 -5.63 -1.23 0.11
CA LEU A 207 -6.83 -1.99 -0.22
C LEU A 207 -6.51 -3.41 -0.67
N LEU A 208 -5.41 -3.61 -1.40
CA LEU A 208 -4.97 -4.96 -1.75
C LEU A 208 -4.61 -5.75 -0.50
N ASN A 209 -3.81 -5.18 0.41
CA ASN A 209 -3.46 -5.79 1.68
C ASN A 209 -4.68 -6.20 2.51
N LEU A 210 -5.72 -5.35 2.57
CA LEU A 210 -6.95 -5.65 3.32
C LEU A 210 -7.79 -6.79 2.73
N ASN A 211 -7.56 -7.16 1.47
CA ASN A 211 -8.26 -8.29 0.86
C ASN A 211 -7.40 -9.57 0.87
N ASP A 212 -6.08 -9.44 0.90
CA ASP A 212 -5.15 -10.57 0.93
C ASP A 212 -3.77 -10.12 1.44
N ASP A 213 -3.31 -10.74 2.54
CA ASP A 213 -2.03 -10.44 3.18
C ASP A 213 -0.84 -10.75 2.26
N LEU A 214 -1.04 -11.53 1.19
CA LEU A 214 -0.06 -11.78 0.13
C LEU A 214 0.51 -10.48 -0.46
N TYR A 215 -0.24 -9.38 -0.40
CA TYR A 215 0.14 -8.08 -0.99
C TYR A 215 0.84 -7.12 -0.03
N SER A 216 1.15 -7.55 1.19
CA SER A 216 1.81 -6.73 2.22
C SER A 216 3.08 -6.02 1.74
N PHE A 217 3.85 -6.66 0.85
CA PHE A 217 5.09 -6.08 0.30
C PHE A 217 4.86 -4.81 -0.55
N LEU A 218 3.63 -4.58 -1.05
CA LEU A 218 3.28 -3.34 -1.77
C LEU A 218 3.23 -2.12 -0.84
N LEU A 219 3.11 -2.31 0.47
CA LEU A 219 3.18 -1.25 1.47
C LEU A 219 4.61 -0.66 1.59
N ALA A 220 5.64 -1.46 1.29
CA ALA A 220 7.05 -1.06 1.30
C ALA A 220 7.44 -0.21 0.08
N LYS A 221 6.80 0.95 -0.07
CA LYS A 221 6.94 1.80 -1.26
C LYS A 221 8.26 2.55 -1.29
N THR A 222 8.46 3.51 -0.39
CA THR A 222 9.70 4.32 -0.39
C THR A 222 10.81 3.64 0.41
N ASN A 223 10.45 3.10 1.57
CA ASN A 223 11.33 2.35 2.45
C ASN A 223 10.68 1.03 2.81
N ASN A 224 11.51 0.08 3.25
CA ASN A 224 10.99 -1.18 3.75
C ASN A 224 10.48 -1.02 5.18
N ILE A 225 9.38 -1.72 5.48
CA ILE A 225 8.86 -1.81 6.85
C ILE A 225 9.84 -2.66 7.64
N ALA A 226 10.46 -2.11 8.68
CA ALA A 226 11.39 -2.84 9.55
C ALA A 226 10.67 -3.53 10.72
N LYS A 227 9.51 -2.99 11.12
CA LYS A 227 8.76 -3.49 12.26
C LYS A 227 7.29 -3.09 12.17
N ILE A 228 6.42 -4.01 12.55
CA ILE A 228 4.99 -3.79 12.78
C ILE A 228 4.73 -4.09 14.25
N SER A 229 4.01 -3.20 14.96
CA SER A 229 3.58 -3.47 16.33
C SER A 229 2.07 -3.39 16.42
N SER A 230 1.45 -4.47 16.89
CA SER A 230 0.01 -4.56 17.17
C SER A 230 -0.25 -4.35 18.65
N GLU A 231 -1.15 -3.42 18.99
CA GLU A 231 -1.52 -3.17 20.40
C GLU A 231 -2.49 -4.21 20.97
N GLU A 232 -3.23 -4.94 20.12
CA GLU A 232 -4.30 -5.86 20.57
C GLU A 232 -3.74 -7.08 21.31
N ASP A 233 -2.70 -7.68 20.74
CA ASP A 233 -2.08 -8.90 21.29
C ASP A 233 -0.68 -8.62 21.90
N GLY A 234 -0.16 -7.40 21.72
CA GLY A 234 1.21 -7.04 22.10
C GLY A 234 2.26 -7.63 21.16
N ASP A 235 1.81 -8.21 20.04
CA ASP A 235 2.67 -8.84 19.05
C ASP A 235 3.47 -7.81 18.26
N VAL A 236 4.71 -8.21 17.98
CA VAL A 236 5.67 -7.38 17.27
C VAL A 236 6.30 -8.22 16.19
N ASP A 237 5.95 -7.90 14.95
CA ASP A 237 6.56 -8.51 13.78
C ASP A 237 7.80 -7.74 13.41
N THR A 238 8.91 -8.46 13.29
CA THR A 238 10.18 -7.89 12.88
C THR A 238 10.52 -8.34 11.47
N MET A 239 10.94 -7.37 10.66
CA MET A 239 11.26 -7.56 9.26
C MET A 239 12.73 -7.23 9.04
N THR A 240 13.47 -8.13 8.42
CA THR A 240 14.87 -7.91 8.04
C THR A 240 15.08 -8.17 6.57
N TYR A 241 16.02 -7.43 5.97
CA TYR A 241 16.24 -7.43 4.53
C TYR A 241 17.70 -7.64 4.18
N GLU A 242 17.94 -8.42 3.13
CA GLU A 242 19.23 -8.50 2.43
C GLU A 242 19.11 -7.74 1.11
N TYR A 243 20.20 -7.12 0.65
CA TYR A 243 20.22 -6.24 -0.51
C TYR A 243 21.31 -6.64 -1.50
N ASP A 244 21.08 -6.37 -2.78
CA ASP A 244 22.11 -6.47 -3.82
C ASP A 244 23.05 -5.24 -3.82
N GLU A 245 24.02 -5.25 -4.74
CA GLU A 245 25.00 -4.16 -4.91
C GLU A 245 24.38 -2.82 -5.34
N ASN A 246 23.17 -2.84 -5.92
CA ASN A 246 22.42 -1.67 -6.37
C ASN A 246 21.43 -1.16 -5.30
N GLY A 247 21.34 -1.84 -4.16
CA GLY A 247 20.45 -1.49 -3.06
C GLY A 247 19.01 -2.00 -3.21
N TYR A 248 18.77 -2.97 -4.09
CA TYR A 248 17.48 -3.65 -4.21
C TYR A 248 17.39 -4.81 -3.19
N PRO A 249 16.27 -4.93 -2.44
CA PRO A 249 16.11 -6.01 -1.47
C PRO A 249 15.94 -7.36 -2.16
N THR A 250 16.85 -8.32 -1.93
CA THR A 250 16.84 -9.65 -2.54
C THR A 250 16.19 -10.71 -1.65
N LYS A 251 16.07 -10.43 -0.36
CA LYS A 251 15.40 -11.31 0.61
C LYS A 251 14.77 -10.48 1.73
N MET A 252 13.58 -10.91 2.17
CA MET A 252 12.90 -10.42 3.38
C MET A 252 12.70 -11.60 4.32
N THR A 253 12.94 -11.40 5.61
CA THR A 253 12.61 -12.35 6.66
C THR A 253 11.67 -11.66 7.62
N ALA A 254 10.42 -12.14 7.69
CA ALA A 254 9.45 -11.75 8.70
C ALA A 254 9.53 -12.76 9.85
N LYS A 255 9.47 -12.25 11.06
CA LYS A 255 9.41 -13.06 12.25
C LYS A 255 8.37 -12.49 13.20
N ASP A 256 7.40 -13.34 13.54
CA ASP A 256 6.45 -13.13 14.63
C ASP A 256 6.82 -14.05 15.82
N ALA A 257 5.91 -14.23 16.78
CA ALA A 257 6.13 -15.04 17.97
C ALA A 257 6.37 -16.53 17.68
N ASP A 258 5.71 -17.07 16.64
CA ASP A 258 5.54 -18.51 16.42
C ASP A 258 6.10 -18.97 15.07
N GLU A 259 6.28 -18.06 14.11
CA GLU A 259 6.61 -18.34 12.71
C GLU A 259 7.78 -17.46 12.22
N THR A 260 8.46 -17.98 11.20
CA THR A 260 9.44 -17.22 10.44
C THR A 260 9.23 -17.51 8.97
N THR A 261 8.90 -16.46 8.23
CA THR A 261 8.62 -16.54 6.80
C THR A 261 9.72 -15.83 6.03
N ILE A 262 10.16 -16.45 4.94
CA ILE A 262 11.23 -15.93 4.11
C ILE A 262 10.71 -15.69 2.70
N TRP A 263 10.88 -14.47 2.21
CA TRP A 263 10.64 -14.09 0.82
C TRP A 263 11.96 -13.87 0.12
N LYS A 264 12.12 -14.41 -1.08
CA LYS A 264 13.24 -14.09 -1.99
C LYS A 264 12.68 -13.36 -3.19
N PHE A 265 13.35 -12.30 -3.61
CA PHE A 265 12.89 -11.42 -4.68
C PHE A 265 13.85 -11.50 -5.86
N GLU A 266 13.29 -11.71 -7.05
CA GLU A 266 14.00 -11.51 -8.31
C GLU A 266 13.42 -10.32 -9.06
N TYR A 267 14.30 -9.51 -9.63
CA TYR A 267 13.94 -8.27 -10.31
C TYR A 267 14.10 -8.40 -11.82
N THR A 268 13.19 -7.77 -12.55
CA THR A 268 13.28 -7.62 -14.00
C THR A 268 13.47 -6.15 -14.35
N GLU A 269 14.40 -5.87 -15.27
CA GLU A 269 14.56 -4.54 -15.87
C GLU A 269 13.33 -4.22 -16.72
N VAL A 270 12.66 -3.11 -16.40
CA VAL A 270 11.52 -2.67 -17.20
C VAL A 270 12.00 -1.71 -18.28
N LYS A 271 11.69 -2.07 -19.53
CA LYS A 271 12.08 -1.33 -20.74
C LYS A 271 11.08 -0.25 -21.13
#